data_AF-A0A252E6P1-F1
#
_entry.id   AF-A0A252E6P1-F1
#
_cell.length_a   1.000
_cell.length_b   1.000
_cell.length_c   1.000
_cell.angle_alpha   90.00
_cell.angle_beta   90.00
_cell.angle_gamma   90.00
#
_symmetry.space_group_name_H-M   'P 1'
#
loop_
_entity.id
_entity.type
_entity.pdbx_description
1 polymer ?
#
loop_
_entity_poly.entity_id
_entity_poly.type
_entity_poly.pdbx_seq_one_letter_code
_entity_poly.pdbx_strand_id
1 'polypeptide(L)'
;MPHEESLLTKKDNSQINIIASHVFQAIICIQEQQPELLNEKFKHIQWRSNNIESKFAAILSQTTDWNALIQKLNGHLKNWLTPESFNSPILIELLHKVHQLNPYKNDLDSTDIVKDVTSAETVLPNGHVVSLQQTGIAILLLDAENLTINQEAEQFLTKVSHFPLQVKIAFANWRSIGKTIDVELHNRAYDLIHVPAGRDHADGKMIAFGSSIHERYPNAKEVFVCSSDTVMTNLCNHMQQNGLIVYRVSKQGETVKVFNSFTGKTITSFPNLPAKISSIEKFIQELKILIKIEQINSKSFWIKLSNLSQIFKNKYQVTISQVVSHYLPGKKARDIFINYPADFVIHQIDATSELYVTLLEVNQSQPADSNNEAQASINTESSLPNINTTADLKQALINIIKSLTNESSESYINAEILASEFTKKYSKSITQQMKSLHISGNFIKFLQSSGCFTLKQTDKGWKVSKS
;
A
#
# COMPACT_ATOMS: atom_id res chain seq x y z
N MET A 1 55.23 -9.57 -43.18
CA MET A 1 53.78 -9.85 -43.22
C MET A 1 53.30 -10.13 -41.79
N PRO A 2 52.11 -9.67 -41.42
CA PRO A 2 51.99 -8.39 -40.72
C PRO A 2 51.07 -8.41 -39.48
N HIS A 3 51.19 -7.35 -38.68
CA HIS A 3 50.17 -6.63 -37.91
C HIS A 3 49.16 -7.38 -37.04
N GLU A 4 49.47 -7.46 -35.74
CA GLU A 4 48.45 -7.43 -34.67
C GLU A 4 48.74 -6.39 -33.56
N GLU A 5 49.69 -5.47 -33.78
CA GLU A 5 49.72 -4.19 -33.07
C GLU A 5 48.94 -3.16 -33.90
N SER A 6 47.70 -2.80 -33.49
CA SER A 6 47.03 -1.49 -33.75
C SER A 6 45.50 -1.48 -33.55
N LEU A 7 44.82 -2.55 -33.14
CA LEU A 7 43.34 -2.55 -33.08
C LEU A 7 42.72 -2.11 -31.73
N LEU A 8 43.44 -2.19 -30.61
CA LEU A 8 42.88 -1.78 -29.30
C LEU A 8 43.03 -0.28 -28.98
N THR A 9 44.05 0.42 -29.49
CA THR A 9 44.26 1.85 -29.17
C THR A 9 43.49 2.83 -30.07
N LYS A 10 42.96 2.37 -31.22
CA LYS A 10 42.19 3.22 -32.14
C LYS A 10 40.72 3.37 -31.77
N LYS A 11 40.12 2.36 -31.12
CA LYS A 11 38.69 2.36 -30.77
C LYS A 11 38.38 3.34 -29.63
N ASP A 12 39.26 3.42 -28.63
CA ASP A 12 39.14 4.35 -27.50
C ASP A 12 39.35 5.81 -27.94
N ASN A 13 40.35 6.07 -28.80
CA ASN A 13 40.60 7.43 -29.31
C ASN A 13 39.46 7.96 -30.20
N SER A 14 38.77 7.09 -30.95
CA SER A 14 37.59 7.49 -31.73
C SER A 14 36.44 7.92 -30.81
N GLN A 15 36.18 7.20 -29.72
CA GLN A 15 35.12 7.54 -28.77
C GLN A 15 35.45 8.83 -28.01
N ILE A 16 36.71 9.03 -27.63
CA ILE A 16 37.17 10.25 -26.97
C ILE A 16 37.04 11.48 -27.87
N ASN A 17 37.35 11.34 -29.17
CA ASN A 17 37.13 12.42 -30.14
C ASN A 17 35.64 12.74 -30.31
N ILE A 18 34.78 11.72 -30.30
CA ILE A 18 33.31 11.92 -30.34
C ILE A 18 32.85 12.65 -29.08
N ILE A 19 33.32 12.25 -27.89
CA ILE A 19 32.98 12.92 -26.62
C ILE A 19 33.44 14.39 -26.65
N ALA A 20 34.68 14.64 -27.05
CA ALA A 20 35.20 16.00 -27.17
C ALA A 20 34.35 16.85 -28.12
N SER A 21 33.97 16.31 -29.28
CA SER A 21 33.14 17.03 -30.24
C SER A 21 31.77 17.39 -29.68
N HIS A 22 31.11 16.45 -29.00
CA HIS A 22 29.82 16.71 -28.35
C HIS A 22 29.93 17.81 -27.28
N VAL A 23 30.99 17.78 -26.48
CA VAL A 23 31.23 18.78 -25.42
C VAL A 23 31.40 20.17 -26.02
N PHE A 24 32.19 20.30 -27.09
CA PHE A 24 32.40 21.59 -27.74
C PHE A 24 31.15 22.10 -28.44
N GLN A 25 30.36 21.23 -29.08
CA GLN A 25 29.06 21.60 -29.65
C GLN A 25 28.10 22.11 -28.58
N ALA A 26 28.00 21.43 -27.43
CA ALA A 26 27.16 21.87 -26.32
C ALA A 26 27.61 23.24 -25.77
N ILE A 27 28.93 23.47 -25.62
CA ILE A 27 29.47 24.76 -25.17
C ILE A 27 29.17 25.87 -26.19
N ILE A 28 29.31 25.60 -27.49
CA ILE A 28 28.96 26.55 -28.55
C ILE A 28 27.45 26.87 -28.50
N CYS A 29 26.59 25.87 -28.37
CA CYS A 29 25.15 26.09 -28.22
C CYS A 29 24.80 26.91 -26.98
N ILE A 30 25.45 26.65 -25.84
CA ILE A 30 25.27 27.44 -24.62
C ILE A 30 25.75 28.88 -24.85
N GLN A 31 26.89 29.09 -25.52
CA GLN A 31 27.40 30.44 -25.82
C GLN A 31 26.45 31.24 -26.72
N GLU A 32 25.76 30.59 -27.66
CA GLU A 32 24.85 31.24 -28.60
C GLU A 32 23.44 31.46 -28.03
N GLN A 33 22.93 30.53 -27.22
CA GLN A 33 21.54 30.54 -26.75
C GLN A 33 21.38 31.04 -25.31
N GLN A 34 22.36 30.76 -24.44
CA GLN A 34 22.29 31.02 -22.99
C GLN A 34 23.68 31.38 -22.43
N PRO A 35 24.30 32.48 -22.87
CA PRO A 35 25.67 32.85 -22.50
C PRO A 35 25.86 33.09 -20.99
N GLU A 36 24.78 33.35 -20.25
CA GLU A 36 24.75 33.48 -18.79
C GLU A 36 25.17 32.20 -18.05
N LEU A 37 25.04 31.03 -18.69
CA LEU A 37 25.40 29.73 -18.11
C LEU A 37 26.89 29.40 -18.24
N LEU A 38 27.67 30.22 -18.97
CA LEU A 38 29.12 30.16 -19.02
C LEU A 38 29.72 31.07 -17.95
N ASN A 39 30.80 30.61 -17.32
CA ASN A 39 31.57 31.46 -16.42
C ASN A 39 32.16 32.65 -17.20
N GLU A 40 32.21 33.85 -16.59
CA GLU A 40 32.65 35.11 -17.22
C GLU A 40 33.97 35.00 -18.01
N LYS A 41 34.93 34.23 -17.49
CA LYS A 41 36.25 34.00 -18.11
C LYS A 41 36.18 33.28 -19.46
N PHE A 42 35.07 32.59 -19.73
CA PHE A 42 34.89 31.68 -20.86
C PHE A 42 33.88 32.18 -21.89
N LYS A 43 33.14 33.27 -21.60
CA LYS A 43 32.13 33.87 -22.48
C LYS A 43 32.72 34.45 -23.78
N HIS A 44 33.95 34.96 -23.73
CA HIS A 44 34.63 35.61 -24.85
C HIS A 44 35.60 34.69 -25.62
N ILE A 45 35.69 33.42 -25.25
CA ILE A 45 36.56 32.46 -25.93
C ILE A 45 35.92 32.04 -27.26
N GLN A 46 36.74 31.94 -28.31
CA GLN A 46 36.32 31.40 -29.61
C GLN A 46 36.35 29.87 -29.59
N TRP A 47 35.27 29.27 -29.08
CA TRP A 47 35.11 27.82 -28.95
C TRP A 47 35.06 27.07 -30.28
N ARG A 48 34.75 27.76 -31.39
CA ARG A 48 34.76 27.22 -32.76
C ARG A 48 36.16 26.97 -33.34
N SER A 49 37.23 27.23 -32.59
CA SER A 49 38.60 27.03 -33.08
C SER A 49 39.03 25.56 -32.98
N ASN A 50 39.47 24.99 -34.11
CA ASN A 50 39.82 23.56 -34.28
C ASN A 50 40.98 23.08 -33.36
N ASN A 51 41.70 24.02 -32.73
CA ASN A 51 42.84 23.71 -31.86
C ASN A 51 42.47 23.43 -30.40
N ILE A 52 41.27 23.78 -29.93
CA ILE A 52 40.87 23.57 -28.52
C ILE A 52 40.22 22.19 -28.33
N GLU A 53 39.38 21.76 -29.27
CA GLU A 53 38.74 20.44 -29.28
C GLU A 53 39.78 19.30 -29.31
N SER A 54 40.78 19.40 -30.19
CA SER A 54 41.86 18.41 -30.32
C SER A 54 42.77 18.35 -29.08
N LYS A 55 43.07 19.50 -28.45
CA LYS A 55 43.80 19.54 -27.17
C LYS A 55 42.99 18.94 -26.03
N PHE A 56 41.68 19.15 -26.01
CA PHE A 56 40.80 18.58 -25.00
C PHE A 56 40.67 17.07 -25.15
N ALA A 57 40.52 16.56 -26.38
CA ALA A 57 40.54 15.13 -26.65
C ALA A 57 41.86 14.48 -26.17
N ALA A 58 43.00 15.13 -26.39
CA ALA A 58 44.30 14.67 -25.89
C ALA A 58 44.42 14.69 -24.36
N ILE A 59 43.68 15.57 -23.66
CA ILE A 59 43.61 15.59 -22.19
C ILE A 59 42.74 14.43 -21.68
N LEU A 60 41.64 14.13 -22.36
CA LEU A 60 40.74 13.04 -22.00
C LEU A 60 41.37 11.67 -22.28
N SER A 61 42.20 11.53 -23.32
CA SER A 61 42.90 10.27 -23.66
C SER A 61 43.99 9.86 -22.69
N GLN A 62 44.37 10.72 -21.74
CA GLN A 62 45.31 10.39 -20.66
C GLN A 62 44.63 9.64 -19.49
N THR A 63 43.34 9.32 -19.58
CA THR A 63 42.61 8.63 -18.52
C THR A 63 42.63 7.11 -18.74
N THR A 64 42.76 6.36 -17.65
CA THR A 64 42.96 4.89 -17.69
C THR A 64 41.66 4.10 -17.72
N ASP A 65 40.56 4.69 -17.26
CA ASP A 65 39.24 4.05 -17.22
C ASP A 65 38.11 5.07 -17.43
N TRP A 66 36.90 4.56 -17.70
CA TRP A 66 35.72 5.37 -17.99
C TRP A 66 35.30 6.26 -16.82
N ASN A 67 35.46 5.81 -15.57
CA ASN A 67 35.09 6.60 -14.40
C ASN A 67 36.05 7.78 -14.22
N ALA A 68 37.35 7.56 -14.44
CA ALA A 68 38.36 8.61 -14.46
C ALA A 68 38.10 9.61 -15.59
N LEU A 69 37.65 9.15 -16.76
CA LEU A 69 37.26 10.00 -17.89
C LEU A 69 36.09 10.92 -17.51
N ILE A 70 35.01 10.35 -16.95
CA ILE A 70 33.82 11.12 -16.55
C ILE A 70 34.14 12.10 -15.41
N GLN A 71 34.97 11.71 -14.44
CA GLN A 71 35.40 12.62 -13.38
C GLN A 71 36.21 13.80 -13.94
N LYS A 72 37.14 13.54 -14.86
CA LYS A 72 37.95 14.58 -15.50
C LYS A 72 37.08 15.51 -16.36
N LEU A 73 36.15 14.95 -17.13
CA LEU A 73 35.16 15.70 -17.91
C LEU A 73 34.33 16.62 -17.02
N ASN A 74 33.76 16.09 -15.94
CA ASN A 74 32.95 16.85 -14.99
C ASN A 74 33.75 17.97 -14.32
N GLY A 75 35.04 17.72 -14.01
CA GLY A 75 35.93 18.76 -13.50
C GLY A 75 36.11 19.93 -14.47
N HIS A 76 36.27 19.65 -15.76
CA HIS A 76 36.38 20.69 -16.78
C HIS A 76 35.04 21.43 -17.01
N LEU A 77 33.92 20.71 -17.07
CA LEU A 77 32.59 21.33 -17.22
C LEU A 77 32.25 22.25 -16.06
N LYS A 78 32.55 21.85 -14.82
CA LYS A 78 32.36 22.70 -13.61
C LYS A 78 33.24 23.95 -13.62
N ASN A 79 34.39 23.91 -14.29
CA ASN A 79 35.25 25.08 -14.43
C ASN A 79 34.75 26.05 -15.51
N TRP A 80 34.14 25.53 -16.59
CA TRP A 80 33.68 26.34 -17.71
C TRP A 80 32.28 26.91 -17.53
N LEU A 81 31.43 26.21 -16.80
CA LEU A 81 30.01 26.54 -16.66
C LEU A 81 29.65 26.95 -15.24
N THR A 82 28.57 27.71 -15.09
CA THR A 82 28.01 28.04 -13.77
C THR A 82 27.26 26.83 -13.19
N PRO A 83 27.04 26.74 -11.86
CA PRO A 83 26.27 25.64 -11.27
C PRO A 83 24.86 25.48 -11.87
N GLU A 84 24.22 26.57 -12.28
CA GLU A 84 22.88 26.60 -12.87
C GLU A 84 22.84 25.92 -14.26
N SER A 85 23.98 25.87 -14.96
CA SER A 85 24.09 25.21 -16.27
C SER A 85 23.79 23.71 -16.24
N PHE A 86 23.95 23.05 -15.09
CA PHE A 86 23.67 21.61 -14.95
C PHE A 86 22.19 21.27 -15.00
N ASN A 87 21.32 22.29 -14.93
CA ASN A 87 19.89 22.15 -15.15
C ASN A 87 19.48 22.53 -16.59
N SER A 88 20.43 22.96 -17.45
CA SER A 88 20.12 23.30 -18.83
C SER A 88 19.86 22.04 -19.67
N PRO A 89 18.79 22.02 -20.50
CA PRO A 89 18.53 20.93 -21.42
C PRO A 89 19.74 20.58 -22.31
N ILE A 90 20.54 21.57 -22.70
CA ILE A 90 21.72 21.39 -23.54
C ILE A 90 22.80 20.55 -22.83
N LEU A 91 23.04 20.82 -21.54
CA LEU A 91 24.04 20.08 -20.76
C LEU A 91 23.54 18.70 -20.33
N ILE A 92 22.26 18.57 -20.05
CA ILE A 92 21.62 17.28 -19.76
C ILE A 92 21.72 16.34 -20.97
N GLU A 93 21.44 16.86 -22.17
CA GLU A 93 21.57 16.10 -23.41
C GLU A 93 23.03 15.71 -23.70
N LEU A 94 23.99 16.62 -23.45
CA LEU A 94 25.42 16.33 -23.57
C LEU A 94 25.82 15.14 -22.68
N LEU A 95 25.51 15.22 -21.39
CA LEU A 95 25.88 14.18 -20.43
C LEU A 95 25.24 12.83 -20.78
N HIS A 96 24.02 12.85 -21.29
CA HIS A 96 23.36 11.65 -21.80
C HIS A 96 24.09 11.05 -23.00
N LYS A 97 24.46 11.85 -24.00
CA LYS A 97 25.23 11.40 -25.18
C LYS A 97 26.60 10.84 -24.79
N VAL A 98 27.29 11.48 -23.84
CA VAL A 98 28.57 10.99 -23.31
C VAL A 98 28.38 9.65 -22.60
N HIS A 99 27.36 9.49 -21.77
CA HIS A 99 27.10 8.22 -21.07
C HIS A 99 26.71 7.06 -22.00
N GLN A 100 26.08 7.32 -23.13
CA GLN A 100 25.76 6.29 -24.13
C GLN A 100 27.01 5.71 -24.82
N LEU A 101 28.12 6.44 -24.80
CA LEU A 101 29.39 5.99 -25.40
C LEU A 101 30.18 5.06 -24.45
N ASN A 102 29.62 4.70 -23.28
CA ASN A 102 30.26 3.80 -22.32
C ASN A 102 30.38 2.36 -22.89
N PRO A 103 31.60 1.83 -23.03
CA PRO A 103 31.82 0.50 -23.61
C PRO A 103 31.30 -0.67 -22.76
N TYR A 104 31.00 -0.48 -21.47
CA TYR A 104 30.60 -1.57 -20.55
C TYR A 104 29.09 -1.88 -20.51
N LYS A 105 28.25 -1.21 -21.30
CA LYS A 105 26.79 -1.34 -21.22
C LYS A 105 26.16 -2.41 -22.12
N ASN A 106 26.94 -3.10 -22.96
CA ASN A 106 26.40 -3.99 -23.99
C ASN A 106 26.38 -5.50 -23.67
N ASP A 107 26.82 -5.95 -22.48
CA ASP A 107 27.03 -7.38 -22.21
C ASP A 107 26.15 -8.02 -21.10
N LEU A 108 25.09 -7.35 -20.61
CA LEU A 108 24.32 -7.85 -19.45
C LEU A 108 22.82 -8.08 -19.67
N ASP A 109 22.32 -8.03 -20.90
CA ASP A 109 20.90 -8.24 -21.23
C ASP A 109 20.60 -9.63 -21.81
N SER A 110 21.32 -10.67 -21.36
CA SER A 110 21.00 -12.05 -21.74
C SER A 110 21.12 -13.04 -20.59
N THR A 111 19.96 -13.65 -20.30
CA THR A 111 19.68 -14.92 -19.59
C THR A 111 19.63 -14.98 -18.05
N ASP A 112 18.43 -15.44 -17.62
CA ASP A 112 18.11 -16.35 -16.52
C ASP A 112 17.68 -15.83 -15.14
N ILE A 113 16.35 -15.89 -14.97
CA ILE A 113 15.58 -16.05 -13.73
C ILE A 113 15.83 -17.47 -13.18
N VAL A 114 16.14 -17.60 -11.88
CA VAL A 114 15.57 -18.58 -10.91
C VAL A 114 16.27 -18.46 -9.53
N LYS A 115 15.44 -18.21 -8.48
CA LYS A 115 15.47 -18.62 -7.04
C LYS A 115 16.83 -18.51 -6.27
N ASP A 116 16.91 -17.96 -5.06
CA ASP A 116 16.26 -18.46 -3.84
C ASP A 116 16.32 -17.46 -2.65
N VAL A 117 15.54 -17.74 -1.61
CA VAL A 117 15.21 -16.96 -0.41
C VAL A 117 16.33 -17.01 0.66
N THR A 118 16.58 -15.92 1.42
CA THR A 118 16.49 -15.84 2.92
C THR A 118 17.26 -14.68 3.60
N SER A 119 16.51 -13.97 4.46
CA SER A 119 16.86 -13.48 5.81
C SER A 119 17.73 -12.22 6.05
N ALA A 120 17.06 -11.21 6.66
CA ALA A 120 17.40 -10.39 7.86
C ALA A 120 18.84 -9.81 8.02
N GLU A 121 19.12 -8.61 8.55
CA GLU A 121 18.40 -7.48 9.18
C GLU A 121 19.49 -6.37 9.41
N THR A 122 19.10 -5.09 9.48
CA THR A 122 19.76 -3.96 10.22
C THR A 122 21.20 -3.48 9.81
N VAL A 123 21.64 -2.20 9.80
CA VAL A 123 21.12 -0.88 10.22
C VAL A 123 22.08 0.26 9.77
N LEU A 124 21.52 1.37 9.24
CA LEU A 124 21.94 2.82 9.22
C LEU A 124 23.28 3.28 8.57
N PRO A 125 23.52 4.61 8.35
CA PRO A 125 22.80 5.58 7.51
C PRO A 125 23.77 6.42 6.62
N ASN A 126 23.23 7.36 5.83
CA ASN A 126 23.93 8.41 5.07
C ASN A 126 24.75 8.00 3.83
N GLY A 127 24.08 8.19 2.70
CA GLY A 127 24.70 8.44 1.41
C GLY A 127 23.57 8.56 0.40
N HIS A 128 23.40 9.72 -0.23
CA HIS A 128 22.54 9.87 -1.40
C HIS A 128 23.02 8.89 -2.48
N VAL A 129 22.51 7.66 -2.43
CA VAL A 129 22.45 6.81 -3.60
C VAL A 129 21.41 7.49 -4.47
N VAL A 130 21.89 8.33 -5.39
CA VAL A 130 21.12 8.75 -6.56
C VAL A 130 20.72 7.44 -7.22
N SER A 131 19.51 6.96 -6.95
CA SER A 131 18.93 5.82 -7.65
C SER A 131 19.09 6.11 -9.12
N LEU A 132 19.68 5.19 -9.89
CA LEU A 132 19.75 5.28 -11.35
C LEU A 132 18.42 5.81 -11.87
N GLN A 133 18.38 7.06 -12.33
CA GLN A 133 17.15 7.67 -12.80
C GLN A 133 16.70 6.88 -14.02
N GLN A 134 15.60 6.14 -13.85
CA GLN A 134 14.87 5.58 -14.96
C GLN A 134 14.54 6.74 -15.89
N THR A 135 15.06 6.73 -17.12
CA THR A 135 14.82 7.77 -18.12
C THR A 135 13.37 7.69 -18.57
N GLY A 136 12.51 8.41 -17.87
CA GLY A 136 11.08 8.45 -18.12
C GLY A 136 10.35 9.29 -17.09
N ILE A 137 9.13 9.69 -17.44
CA ILE A 137 8.24 10.43 -16.54
C ILE A 137 6.94 9.68 -16.35
N ALA A 138 6.35 9.88 -15.17
CA ALA A 138 4.97 9.53 -14.91
C ALA A 138 4.08 10.77 -15.10
N ILE A 139 2.90 10.55 -15.67
CA ILE A 139 1.88 11.56 -15.90
C ILE A 139 0.61 11.18 -15.13
N LEU A 140 -0.04 12.16 -14.49
CA LEU A 140 -1.32 11.97 -13.83
C LEU A 140 -2.40 12.74 -14.57
N LEU A 141 -3.43 12.02 -15.00
CA LEU A 141 -4.65 12.58 -15.59
C LEU A 141 -5.77 12.46 -14.58
N LEU A 142 -6.37 13.58 -14.21
CA LEU A 142 -7.42 13.66 -13.20
C LEU A 142 -8.74 14.09 -13.82
N ASP A 143 -9.74 13.21 -13.75
CA ASP A 143 -11.14 13.58 -13.89
C ASP A 143 -11.60 14.26 -12.59
N ALA A 144 -11.48 15.59 -12.55
CA ALA A 144 -11.71 16.35 -11.33
C ALA A 144 -13.21 16.46 -10.99
N GLU A 145 -14.11 16.33 -11.99
CA GLU A 145 -15.57 16.35 -11.79
C GLU A 145 -16.03 15.15 -10.95
N ASN A 146 -15.48 13.97 -11.21
CA ASN A 146 -15.92 12.74 -10.58
C ASN A 146 -14.98 12.21 -9.49
N LEU A 147 -13.75 12.72 -9.40
CA LEU A 147 -12.74 12.20 -8.50
C LEU A 147 -11.88 13.28 -7.83
N THR A 148 -11.83 13.27 -6.50
CA THR A 148 -10.97 14.18 -5.72
C THR A 148 -9.69 13.50 -5.27
N ILE A 149 -8.53 14.02 -5.66
CA ILE A 149 -7.21 13.52 -5.23
C ILE A 149 -6.55 14.58 -4.33
N ASN A 150 -6.36 14.25 -3.04
CA ASN A 150 -5.68 15.11 -2.06
C ASN A 150 -4.16 14.85 -2.07
N GLN A 151 -3.41 15.65 -1.31
CA GLN A 151 -1.94 15.56 -1.26
C GLN A 151 -1.44 14.19 -0.75
N GLU A 152 -2.14 13.57 0.21
CA GLU A 152 -1.77 12.23 0.70
C GLU A 152 -1.92 11.17 -0.39
N ALA A 153 -3.01 11.22 -1.16
CA ALA A 153 -3.22 10.37 -2.31
C ALA A 153 -2.11 10.55 -3.36
N GLU A 154 -1.70 11.79 -3.64
CA GLU A 154 -0.58 12.04 -4.58
C GLU A 154 0.73 11.44 -4.07
N GLN A 155 1.05 11.62 -2.78
CA GLN A 155 2.25 11.01 -2.20
C GLN A 155 2.21 9.49 -2.31
N PHE A 156 1.03 8.89 -2.14
CA PHE A 156 0.85 7.47 -2.37
C PHE A 156 1.07 7.09 -3.84
N LEU A 157 0.52 7.83 -4.80
CA LEU A 157 0.74 7.59 -6.23
C LEU A 157 2.23 7.70 -6.58
N THR A 158 2.94 8.71 -6.05
CA THR A 158 4.39 8.86 -6.22
C THR A 158 5.17 7.68 -5.66
N LYS A 159 4.73 7.06 -4.55
CA LYS A 159 5.35 5.85 -3.99
C LYS A 159 5.09 4.59 -4.83
N VAL A 160 3.94 4.53 -5.50
CA VAL A 160 3.57 3.41 -6.39
C VAL A 160 4.24 3.53 -7.76
N SER A 161 4.53 4.76 -8.19
CA SER A 161 5.16 5.07 -9.47
C SER A 161 6.60 4.55 -9.52
N HIS A 162 7.01 3.98 -10.65
CA HIS A 162 8.42 3.64 -10.90
C HIS A 162 9.17 4.87 -11.40
N PHE A 163 8.49 5.71 -12.19
CA PHE A 163 9.06 6.94 -12.74
C PHE A 163 8.63 8.16 -11.91
N PRO A 164 9.41 9.25 -11.90
CA PRO A 164 9.04 10.48 -11.22
C PRO A 164 7.72 11.05 -11.79
N LEU A 165 6.75 11.30 -10.93
CA LEU A 165 5.49 11.97 -11.30
C LEU A 165 5.75 13.46 -11.54
N GLN A 166 5.88 13.86 -12.80
CA GLN A 166 6.28 15.21 -13.20
C GLN A 166 5.14 16.03 -13.79
N VAL A 167 4.22 15.39 -14.52
CA VAL A 167 3.13 16.09 -15.22
C VAL A 167 1.81 15.72 -14.55
N LYS A 168 1.01 16.73 -14.22
CA LYS A 168 -0.31 16.56 -13.62
C LYS A 168 -1.32 17.40 -14.37
N ILE A 169 -2.40 16.78 -14.83
CA ILE A 169 -3.39 17.44 -15.68
C ILE A 169 -4.76 17.12 -15.13
N ALA A 170 -5.58 18.14 -14.89
CA ALA A 170 -6.95 17.97 -14.42
C ALA A 170 -7.95 18.47 -15.46
N PHE A 171 -9.05 17.73 -15.61
CA PHE A 171 -10.15 18.02 -16.52
C PHE A 171 -11.41 18.30 -15.71
N ALA A 172 -11.99 19.49 -15.89
CA ALA A 172 -13.28 19.81 -15.33
C ALA A 172 -13.90 21.07 -15.95
N ASN A 173 -15.20 21.20 -15.78
CA ASN A 173 -15.87 22.47 -15.87
C ASN A 173 -15.60 23.28 -14.59
N TRP A 174 -14.49 24.03 -14.61
CA TRP A 174 -14.06 24.92 -13.51
C TRP A 174 -15.10 25.98 -13.10
N ARG A 175 -16.08 26.29 -13.96
CA ARG A 175 -17.19 27.18 -13.58
C ARG A 175 -18.15 26.52 -12.60
N SER A 176 -18.25 25.18 -12.63
CA SER A 176 -19.19 24.39 -11.82
C SER A 176 -18.57 23.77 -10.56
N ILE A 177 -17.26 23.51 -10.58
CA ILE A 177 -16.60 22.72 -9.51
C ILE A 177 -16.20 23.53 -8.26
N GLY A 178 -16.40 24.85 -8.30
CA GLY A 178 -16.10 25.77 -7.20
C GLY A 178 -14.65 26.25 -7.18
N LYS A 179 -14.46 27.54 -6.87
CA LYS A 179 -13.16 28.23 -6.94
C LYS A 179 -12.09 27.65 -6.01
N THR A 180 -12.48 27.05 -4.90
CA THR A 180 -11.55 26.48 -3.92
C THR A 180 -10.76 25.30 -4.49
N ILE A 181 -11.41 24.45 -5.29
CA ILE A 181 -10.77 23.28 -5.90
C ILE A 181 -9.82 23.69 -7.03
N ASP A 182 -10.18 24.71 -7.83
CA ASP A 182 -9.28 25.22 -8.87
C ASP A 182 -7.97 25.75 -8.26
N VAL A 183 -8.08 26.56 -7.20
CA VAL A 183 -6.92 27.20 -6.57
C VAL A 183 -6.05 26.14 -5.91
N GLU A 184 -6.67 25.16 -5.27
CA GLU A 184 -5.95 24.04 -4.65
C GLU A 184 -5.15 23.23 -5.68
N LEU A 185 -5.77 22.85 -6.81
CA LEU A 185 -5.10 22.07 -7.85
C LEU A 185 -4.00 22.88 -8.55
N HIS A 186 -4.26 24.16 -8.83
CA HIS A 186 -3.25 25.05 -9.41
C HIS A 186 -2.02 25.19 -8.49
N ASN A 187 -2.23 25.40 -7.19
CA ASN A 187 -1.14 25.46 -6.20
C ASN A 187 -0.35 24.15 -6.09
N ARG A 188 -0.96 23.02 -6.46
CA ARG A 188 -0.31 21.70 -6.52
C ARG A 188 0.32 21.39 -7.89
N ALA A 189 0.46 22.41 -8.75
CA ALA A 189 1.06 22.37 -10.09
C ALA A 189 0.30 21.48 -11.09
N TYR A 190 -1.04 21.50 -11.05
CA TYR A 190 -1.85 20.90 -12.10
C TYR A 190 -2.06 21.86 -13.26
N ASP A 191 -1.90 21.35 -14.47
CA ASP A 191 -2.44 21.97 -15.67
C ASP A 191 -3.96 21.78 -15.70
N LEU A 192 -4.69 22.88 -15.61
CA LEU A 192 -6.15 22.88 -15.53
C LEU A 192 -6.76 23.00 -16.92
N ILE A 193 -7.30 21.91 -17.46
CA ILE A 193 -7.99 21.89 -18.75
C ILE A 193 -9.49 22.12 -18.53
N HIS A 194 -9.96 23.27 -18.97
CA HIS A 194 -11.38 23.61 -18.94
C HIS A 194 -12.17 22.78 -19.96
N VAL A 195 -13.31 22.23 -19.54
CA VAL A 195 -14.31 21.66 -20.43
C VAL A 195 -15.65 22.40 -20.35
N PRO A 196 -16.43 22.44 -21.45
CA PRO A 196 -17.77 23.00 -21.45
C PRO A 196 -18.70 22.27 -20.47
N ALA A 197 -19.78 22.93 -20.08
CA ALA A 197 -20.85 22.31 -19.30
C ALA A 197 -21.57 21.25 -20.13
N GLY A 198 -21.72 20.05 -19.57
CA GLY A 198 -22.48 18.97 -20.18
C GLY A 198 -22.03 17.63 -19.63
N ARG A 199 -22.87 16.60 -19.79
CA ARG A 199 -22.53 15.24 -19.39
C ARG A 199 -21.36 14.73 -20.24
N ASP A 200 -20.44 13.99 -19.63
CA ASP A 200 -19.31 13.28 -20.28
C ASP A 200 -18.32 14.17 -21.06
N HIS A 201 -18.37 15.50 -20.91
CA HIS A 201 -17.45 16.42 -21.62
C HIS A 201 -16.03 16.34 -21.05
N ALA A 202 -15.90 16.20 -19.73
CA ALA A 202 -14.63 15.96 -19.06
C ALA A 202 -14.00 14.65 -19.56
N ASP A 203 -14.79 13.57 -19.57
CA ASP A 203 -14.39 12.26 -20.07
C ASP A 203 -13.93 12.31 -21.53
N GLY A 204 -14.74 12.90 -22.40
CA GLY A 204 -14.41 13.04 -23.82
C GLY A 204 -13.11 13.82 -24.04
N LYS A 205 -12.89 14.89 -23.28
CA LYS A 205 -11.65 15.69 -23.38
C LYS A 205 -10.44 14.92 -22.84
N MET A 206 -10.61 14.22 -21.72
CA MET A 206 -9.57 13.39 -21.12
C MET A 206 -9.16 12.25 -22.06
N ILE A 207 -10.11 11.60 -22.73
CA ILE A 207 -9.84 10.57 -23.74
C ILE A 207 -9.09 11.14 -24.94
N ALA A 208 -9.59 12.24 -25.50
CA ALA A 208 -8.97 12.87 -26.66
C ALA A 208 -7.55 13.35 -26.36
N PHE A 209 -7.35 14.03 -25.23
CA PHE A 209 -6.04 14.50 -24.80
C PHE A 209 -5.12 13.33 -24.45
N GLY A 210 -5.61 12.40 -23.62
CA GLY A 210 -4.88 11.25 -23.13
C GLY A 210 -4.36 10.35 -24.26
N SER A 211 -5.13 10.18 -25.33
CA SER A 211 -4.70 9.38 -26.49
C SER A 211 -3.46 9.95 -27.17
N SER A 212 -3.26 11.28 -27.10
CA SER A 212 -2.09 11.96 -27.66
C SER A 212 -0.89 12.05 -26.71
N ILE A 213 -0.93 11.45 -25.51
CA ILE A 213 0.15 11.58 -24.53
C ILE A 213 1.49 11.09 -25.06
N HIS A 214 1.52 9.94 -25.76
CA HIS A 214 2.76 9.39 -26.29
C HIS A 214 3.46 10.30 -27.32
N GLU A 215 2.71 11.18 -28.00
CA GLU A 215 3.21 12.15 -28.97
C GLU A 215 3.66 13.43 -28.27
N ARG A 216 2.83 13.93 -27.34
CA ARG A 216 3.08 15.19 -26.62
C ARG A 216 4.19 15.07 -25.59
N TYR A 217 4.34 13.88 -25.00
CA TYR A 217 5.32 13.58 -23.98
C TYR A 217 6.12 12.32 -24.37
N PRO A 218 7.12 12.44 -25.26
CA PRO A 218 7.91 11.30 -25.75
C PRO A 218 8.64 10.52 -24.64
N ASN A 219 8.91 11.19 -23.51
CA ASN A 219 9.55 10.61 -22.34
C ASN A 219 8.55 9.98 -21.36
N ALA A 220 7.24 10.03 -21.63
CA ALA A 220 6.24 9.37 -20.79
C ALA A 220 6.48 7.86 -20.81
N LYS A 221 6.55 7.27 -19.62
CA LYS A 221 6.64 5.82 -19.44
C LYS A 221 5.49 5.28 -18.60
N GLU A 222 4.94 6.12 -17.73
CA GLU A 222 3.83 5.78 -16.84
C GLU A 222 2.70 6.81 -16.93
N VAL A 223 1.46 6.33 -16.88
CA VAL A 223 0.28 7.18 -16.81
C VAL A 223 -0.68 6.69 -15.73
N PHE A 224 -1.02 7.56 -14.79
CA PHE A 224 -2.12 7.37 -13.85
C PHE A 224 -3.39 8.00 -14.40
N VAL A 225 -4.37 7.17 -14.70
CA VAL A 225 -5.71 7.58 -15.15
C VAL A 225 -6.62 7.58 -13.92
N CYS A 226 -6.81 8.76 -13.34
CA CYS A 226 -7.60 8.98 -12.13
C CYS A 226 -9.05 9.29 -12.51
N SER A 227 -9.86 8.24 -12.71
CA SER A 227 -11.31 8.32 -12.90
C SER A 227 -11.98 7.04 -12.41
N SER A 228 -13.20 7.19 -11.89
CA SER A 228 -14.04 6.06 -11.48
C SER A 228 -14.80 5.44 -12.64
N ASP A 229 -14.92 6.13 -13.79
CA ASP A 229 -15.74 5.65 -14.91
C ASP A 229 -15.08 4.47 -15.64
N THR A 230 -15.92 3.53 -16.06
CA THR A 230 -15.59 2.43 -16.95
C THR A 230 -15.24 2.89 -18.36
N VAL A 231 -15.73 4.05 -18.82
CA VAL A 231 -15.45 4.61 -20.15
C VAL A 231 -13.93 4.79 -20.37
N MET A 232 -13.17 5.08 -19.31
CA MET A 232 -11.71 5.22 -19.37
C MET A 232 -10.95 3.94 -19.71
N THR A 233 -11.61 2.78 -19.73
CA THR A 233 -10.98 1.49 -20.09
C THR A 233 -10.39 1.55 -21.50
N ASN A 234 -11.08 2.17 -22.45
CA ASN A 234 -10.61 2.29 -23.83
C ASN A 234 -9.36 3.17 -23.94
N LEU A 235 -9.33 4.27 -23.18
CA LEU A 235 -8.17 5.14 -23.10
C LEU A 235 -6.95 4.41 -22.52
N CYS A 236 -7.16 3.66 -21.45
CA CYS A 236 -6.10 2.87 -20.82
C CYS A 236 -5.51 1.86 -21.81
N ASN A 237 -6.38 1.10 -22.50
CA ASN A 237 -5.95 0.12 -23.49
C ASN A 237 -5.14 0.77 -24.63
N HIS A 238 -5.59 1.92 -25.13
CA HIS A 238 -4.90 2.64 -26.19
C HIS A 238 -3.50 3.12 -25.75
N MET A 239 -3.39 3.72 -24.56
CA MET A 239 -2.10 4.13 -24.00
C MET A 239 -1.15 2.94 -23.80
N GLN A 240 -1.67 1.79 -23.35
CA GLN A 240 -0.87 0.56 -23.21
C GLN A 240 -0.37 0.03 -24.55
N GLN A 241 -1.21 0.04 -25.59
CA GLN A 241 -0.81 -0.34 -26.95
C GLN A 241 0.33 0.53 -27.47
N ASN A 242 0.38 1.80 -27.04
CA ASN A 242 1.46 2.73 -27.35
C ASN A 242 2.68 2.61 -26.42
N GLY A 243 2.79 1.51 -25.66
CA GLY A 243 3.97 1.18 -24.85
C GLY A 243 4.05 1.89 -23.50
N LEU A 244 2.96 2.53 -23.03
CA LEU A 244 2.90 3.16 -21.71
C LEU A 244 2.45 2.15 -20.65
N ILE A 245 3.06 2.22 -19.46
CA ILE A 245 2.54 1.53 -18.28
C ILE A 245 1.37 2.35 -17.75
N VAL A 246 0.19 1.75 -17.70
CA VAL A 246 -1.03 2.46 -17.30
C VAL A 246 -1.56 1.93 -15.97
N TYR A 247 -1.82 2.86 -15.07
CA TYR A 247 -2.50 2.62 -13.81
C TYR A 247 -3.87 3.28 -13.83
N ARG A 248 -4.91 2.50 -13.54
CA ARG A 248 -6.23 3.05 -13.26
C ARG A 248 -6.35 3.35 -11.78
N VAL A 249 -6.63 4.61 -11.46
CA VAL A 249 -6.78 5.07 -10.07
C VAL A 249 -8.25 5.35 -9.81
N SER A 250 -8.78 4.72 -8.78
CA SER A 250 -10.14 4.97 -8.27
C SER A 250 -10.08 5.30 -6.79
N LYS A 251 -11.06 6.07 -6.31
CA LYS A 251 -11.14 6.46 -4.90
C LYS A 251 -12.52 6.10 -4.36
N GLN A 252 -12.53 5.47 -3.20
CA GLN A 252 -13.75 5.12 -2.46
C GLN A 252 -13.60 5.61 -1.02
N GLY A 253 -14.26 6.72 -0.66
CA GLY A 253 -13.96 7.42 0.59
C GLY A 253 -12.52 7.97 0.57
N GLU A 254 -11.75 7.79 1.63
CA GLU A 254 -10.30 8.14 1.68
C GLU A 254 -9.38 7.04 1.14
N THR A 255 -9.93 5.92 0.68
CA THR A 255 -9.14 4.79 0.15
C THR A 255 -8.92 4.98 -1.33
N VAL A 256 -7.65 5.05 -1.75
CA VAL A 256 -7.24 5.13 -3.16
C VAL A 256 -6.79 3.75 -3.62
N LYS A 257 -7.37 3.25 -4.70
CA LYS A 257 -7.01 1.98 -5.34
C LYS A 257 -6.32 2.26 -6.66
N VAL A 258 -5.16 1.67 -6.83
CA VAL A 258 -4.34 1.76 -8.04
C VAL A 258 -4.29 0.37 -8.66
N PHE A 259 -4.96 0.22 -9.79
CA PHE A 259 -4.96 -1.00 -10.58
C PHE A 259 -3.95 -0.87 -11.71
N ASN A 260 -2.95 -1.75 -11.75
CA ASN A 260 -2.01 -1.82 -12.85
C ASN A 260 -2.64 -2.65 -13.98
N SER A 261 -2.96 -2.00 -15.09
CA SER A 261 -3.66 -2.61 -16.21
C SER A 261 -2.83 -3.65 -16.98
N PHE A 262 -1.52 -3.71 -16.76
CA PHE A 262 -0.62 -4.69 -17.41
C PHE A 262 -0.49 -5.98 -16.58
N THR A 263 -0.36 -5.87 -15.26
CA THR A 263 -0.14 -7.02 -14.36
C THR A 263 -1.43 -7.54 -13.73
N GLY A 264 -2.53 -6.78 -13.81
CA GLY A 264 -3.80 -7.11 -13.13
C GLY A 264 -3.73 -6.96 -11.60
N LYS A 265 -2.63 -6.42 -11.05
CA LYS A 265 -2.46 -6.22 -9.61
C LYS A 265 -3.09 -4.91 -9.15
N THR A 266 -3.71 -4.94 -7.98
CA THR A 266 -4.28 -3.76 -7.32
C THR A 266 -3.51 -3.43 -6.05
N ILE A 267 -3.02 -2.20 -5.94
CA ILE A 267 -2.41 -1.65 -4.73
C ILE A 267 -3.41 -0.68 -4.12
N THR A 268 -3.63 -0.77 -2.81
CA THR A 268 -4.63 0.06 -2.11
C THR A 268 -3.93 0.91 -1.06
N SER A 269 -4.18 2.23 -1.06
CA SER A 269 -3.78 3.11 0.02
C SER A 269 -4.74 2.98 1.19
N PHE A 270 -4.18 2.96 2.38
CA PHE A 270 -4.94 3.07 3.62
C PHE A 270 -4.61 4.42 4.26
N PRO A 271 -5.61 5.13 4.79
CA PRO A 271 -5.36 6.37 5.52
C PRO A 271 -4.45 6.09 6.72
N ASN A 272 -3.62 7.07 7.08
CA ASN A 272 -2.82 7.00 8.31
C ASN A 272 -3.77 6.92 9.51
N LEU A 273 -3.70 5.83 10.25
CA LEU A 273 -4.59 5.59 11.37
C LEU A 273 -4.16 6.43 12.59
N PRO A 274 -5.07 7.14 13.25
CA PRO A 274 -4.80 7.82 14.51
C PRO A 274 -4.15 6.88 15.54
N ALA A 275 -3.25 7.39 16.39
CA ALA A 275 -2.54 6.59 17.40
C ALA A 275 -3.47 5.81 18.36
N LYS A 276 -4.69 6.30 18.57
CA LYS A 276 -5.74 5.65 19.37
C LYS A 276 -6.33 4.40 18.70
N ILE A 277 -6.15 4.22 17.40
CA ILE A 277 -6.62 3.05 16.64
C ILE A 277 -5.48 2.40 15.85
N SER A 278 -4.24 2.56 16.31
CA SER A 278 -3.04 2.08 15.62
C SER A 278 -2.82 0.56 15.70
N SER A 279 -3.65 -0.16 16.46
CA SER A 279 -3.73 -1.63 16.43
C SER A 279 -5.18 -2.09 16.42
N ILE A 280 -5.40 -3.36 16.04
CA ILE A 280 -6.72 -3.98 16.02
C ILE A 280 -7.36 -4.02 17.41
N GLU A 281 -6.58 -4.27 18.46
CA GLU A 281 -7.04 -4.28 19.85
C GLU A 281 -7.48 -2.88 20.29
N LYS A 282 -6.68 -1.86 19.99
CA LYS A 282 -7.03 -0.47 20.30
C LYS A 282 -8.27 -0.01 19.54
N PHE A 283 -8.40 -0.41 18.28
CA PHE A 283 -9.60 -0.17 17.48
C PHE A 283 -10.85 -0.82 18.11
N ILE A 284 -10.76 -2.07 18.56
CA ILE A 284 -11.85 -2.76 19.26
C ILE A 284 -12.22 -2.03 20.55
N GLN A 285 -11.23 -1.63 21.35
CA GLN A 285 -11.46 -0.88 22.58
C GLN A 285 -12.17 0.46 22.31
N GLU A 286 -11.78 1.19 21.27
CA GLU A 286 -12.43 2.43 20.88
C GLU A 286 -13.87 2.21 20.39
N LEU A 287 -14.14 1.13 19.66
CA LEU A 287 -15.51 0.75 19.30
C LEU A 287 -16.36 0.46 20.54
N LYS A 288 -15.82 -0.26 21.53
CA LYS A 288 -16.51 -0.50 22.81
C LYS A 288 -16.84 0.80 23.55
N ILE A 289 -15.88 1.72 23.64
CA ILE A 289 -16.08 3.01 24.29
C ILE A 289 -17.20 3.79 23.59
N LEU A 290 -17.19 3.84 22.25
CA LEU A 290 -18.22 4.53 21.49
C LEU A 290 -19.60 3.89 21.65
N ILE A 291 -19.69 2.56 21.66
CA ILE A 291 -20.95 1.87 21.88
C ILE A 291 -21.49 2.21 23.27
N LYS A 292 -20.67 2.17 24.34
CA LYS A 292 -21.11 2.55 25.70
C LYS A 292 -21.62 3.99 25.78
N ILE A 293 -20.87 4.92 25.20
CA ILE A 293 -21.27 6.34 25.17
C ILE A 293 -22.61 6.49 24.46
N GLU A 294 -22.78 5.84 23.31
CA GLU A 294 -24.01 5.94 22.54
C GLU A 294 -25.19 5.22 23.22
N GLN A 295 -24.95 4.13 23.94
CA GLN A 295 -25.99 3.46 24.74
C GLN A 295 -26.54 4.36 25.84
N ILE A 296 -25.66 5.10 26.52
CA ILE A 296 -26.03 6.08 27.54
C ILE A 296 -26.80 7.25 26.91
N ASN A 297 -26.31 7.79 25.80
CA ASN A 297 -26.90 8.96 25.13
C ASN A 297 -28.29 8.65 24.54
N SER A 298 -28.41 7.52 23.84
CA SER A 298 -29.64 7.11 23.16
C SER A 298 -30.65 6.40 24.08
N LYS A 299 -30.24 6.05 25.31
CA LYS A 299 -31.00 5.19 26.25
C LYS A 299 -31.42 3.86 25.61
N SER A 300 -30.63 3.35 24.67
CA SER A 300 -30.87 2.09 23.96
C SER A 300 -29.65 1.18 24.11
N PHE A 301 -29.88 -0.08 24.48
CA PHE A 301 -28.80 -1.08 24.51
C PHE A 301 -28.32 -1.46 23.11
N TRP A 302 -29.19 -1.38 22.11
CA TRP A 302 -28.87 -1.75 20.74
C TRP A 302 -28.58 -0.52 19.90
N ILE A 303 -27.38 -0.48 19.33
CA ILE A 303 -26.91 0.63 18.49
C ILE A 303 -26.89 0.20 17.04
N LYS A 304 -27.50 1.00 16.16
CA LYS A 304 -27.43 0.78 14.72
C LYS A 304 -25.99 0.93 14.22
N LEU A 305 -25.51 0.00 13.40
CA LEU A 305 -24.16 0.07 12.83
C LEU A 305 -23.96 1.33 11.98
N SER A 306 -25.00 1.79 11.29
CA SER A 306 -24.98 3.03 10.50
C SER A 306 -24.63 4.25 11.38
N ASN A 307 -25.32 4.38 12.52
CA ASN A 307 -25.10 5.43 13.50
C ASN A 307 -23.70 5.33 14.13
N LEU A 308 -23.30 4.14 14.58
CA LEU A 308 -21.96 3.90 15.12
C LEU A 308 -20.86 4.25 14.10
N SER A 309 -21.07 3.91 12.83
CA SER A 309 -20.14 4.25 11.74
C SER A 309 -20.02 5.76 11.55
N GLN A 310 -21.14 6.50 11.68
CA GLN A 310 -21.14 7.95 11.57
C GLN A 310 -20.44 8.61 12.76
N ILE A 311 -20.71 8.16 13.99
CA ILE A 311 -20.04 8.64 15.21
C ILE A 311 -18.54 8.40 15.12
N PHE A 312 -18.14 7.20 14.71
CA PHE A 312 -16.74 6.84 14.53
C PHE A 312 -16.06 7.73 13.49
N LYS A 313 -16.70 7.93 12.32
CA LYS A 313 -16.20 8.81 11.26
C LYS A 313 -16.03 10.25 11.75
N ASN A 314 -17.03 10.79 12.46
CA ASN A 314 -16.96 12.15 12.98
C ASN A 314 -15.82 12.33 14.00
N LYS A 315 -15.58 11.31 14.84
CA LYS A 315 -14.54 11.37 15.89
C LYS A 315 -13.13 11.20 15.33
N TYR A 316 -12.94 10.29 14.38
CA TYR A 316 -11.60 9.87 13.92
C TYR A 316 -11.25 10.32 12.50
N GLN A 317 -12.19 10.94 11.79
CA GLN A 317 -12.07 11.32 10.36
C GLN A 317 -11.75 10.15 9.42
N VAL A 318 -11.91 8.91 9.90
CA VAL A 318 -11.79 7.66 9.13
C VAL A 318 -12.99 6.76 9.41
N THR A 319 -13.41 5.97 8.45
CA THR A 319 -14.57 5.07 8.59
C THR A 319 -14.17 3.70 9.12
N ILE A 320 -15.11 3.03 9.81
CA ILE A 320 -14.94 1.65 10.29
C ILE A 320 -14.51 0.72 9.13
N SER A 321 -15.13 0.84 7.96
CA SER A 321 -14.78 0.04 6.77
C SER A 321 -13.32 0.19 6.35
N GLN A 322 -12.75 1.39 6.44
CA GLN A 322 -11.37 1.66 6.07
C GLN A 322 -10.39 1.04 7.08
N VAL A 323 -10.68 1.19 8.37
CA VAL A 323 -9.88 0.59 9.44
C VAL A 323 -9.93 -0.94 9.37
N VAL A 324 -11.11 -1.50 9.12
CA VAL A 324 -11.28 -2.95 8.93
C VAL A 324 -10.54 -3.43 7.69
N SER A 325 -10.61 -2.71 6.57
CA SER A 325 -9.88 -3.11 5.36
C SER A 325 -8.36 -3.08 5.54
N HIS A 326 -7.86 -2.22 6.44
CA HIS A 326 -6.45 -2.14 6.79
C HIS A 326 -6.00 -3.35 7.63
N TYR A 327 -6.70 -3.66 8.73
CA TYR A 327 -6.31 -4.76 9.61
C TYR A 327 -6.76 -6.14 9.15
N LEU A 328 -7.85 -6.21 8.38
CA LEU A 328 -8.51 -7.43 7.94
C LEU A 328 -8.85 -7.32 6.44
N PRO A 329 -7.86 -7.48 5.54
CA PRO A 329 -8.08 -7.37 4.09
C PRO A 329 -9.21 -8.29 3.60
N GLY A 330 -10.09 -7.75 2.74
CA GLY A 330 -11.23 -8.48 2.19
C GLY A 330 -12.46 -8.59 3.10
N LYS A 331 -12.40 -8.05 4.32
CA LYS A 331 -13.53 -7.99 5.25
C LYS A 331 -14.29 -6.68 5.14
N LYS A 332 -15.60 -6.73 5.42
CA LYS A 332 -16.51 -5.57 5.49
C LYS A 332 -16.60 -5.07 6.94
N ALA A 333 -17.06 -3.83 7.12
CA ALA A 333 -17.25 -3.24 8.46
C ALA A 333 -18.04 -4.14 9.42
N ARG A 334 -19.11 -4.80 8.96
CA ARG A 334 -19.90 -5.73 9.80
C ARG A 334 -19.08 -6.91 10.33
N ASP A 335 -18.07 -7.34 9.59
CA ASP A 335 -17.31 -8.55 9.90
C ASP A 335 -16.46 -8.35 11.15
N ILE A 336 -16.11 -7.11 11.54
CA ILE A 336 -15.41 -6.87 12.81
C ILE A 336 -16.31 -7.24 14.01
N PHE A 337 -17.61 -7.00 13.92
CA PHE A 337 -18.53 -7.33 15.00
C PHE A 337 -18.87 -8.82 15.04
N ILE A 338 -18.81 -9.50 13.88
CA ILE A 338 -19.01 -10.95 13.76
C ILE A 338 -17.77 -11.72 14.25
N ASN A 339 -16.57 -11.25 13.89
CA ASN A 339 -15.32 -11.97 14.17
C ASN A 339 -14.83 -11.81 15.61
N TYR A 340 -15.42 -10.88 16.39
CA TYR A 340 -15.08 -10.62 17.79
C TYR A 340 -16.31 -10.82 18.71
N PRO A 341 -16.88 -12.04 18.78
CA PRO A 341 -18.10 -12.32 19.55
C PRO A 341 -17.90 -12.25 21.06
N ALA A 342 -16.65 -12.29 21.55
CA ALA A 342 -16.32 -12.05 22.95
C ALA A 342 -16.51 -10.57 23.34
N ASP A 343 -16.49 -9.67 22.36
CA ASP A 343 -16.50 -8.22 22.56
C ASP A 343 -17.84 -7.60 22.15
N PHE A 344 -18.48 -8.14 21.12
CA PHE A 344 -19.70 -7.60 20.52
C PHE A 344 -20.79 -8.65 20.38
N VAL A 345 -22.03 -8.23 20.60
CA VAL A 345 -23.23 -8.99 20.26
C VAL A 345 -23.93 -8.28 19.12
N ILE A 346 -24.34 -9.04 18.11
CA ILE A 346 -25.02 -8.51 16.94
C ILE A 346 -26.46 -9.02 16.84
N HIS A 347 -27.34 -8.18 16.30
CA HIS A 347 -28.71 -8.56 15.98
C HIS A 347 -29.07 -8.03 14.60
N GLN A 348 -29.59 -8.91 13.75
CA GLN A 348 -30.07 -8.58 12.41
C GLN A 348 -31.32 -9.44 12.14
N ILE A 349 -32.41 -8.79 11.72
CA ILE A 349 -33.70 -9.48 11.52
C ILE A 349 -33.68 -10.33 10.24
N ASP A 350 -33.04 -9.84 9.18
CA ASP A 350 -32.82 -10.55 7.92
C ASP A 350 -31.54 -10.03 7.23
N ALA A 351 -31.10 -10.69 6.16
CA ALA A 351 -29.83 -10.37 5.48
C ALA A 351 -29.75 -8.96 4.87
N THR A 352 -30.89 -8.31 4.65
CA THR A 352 -31.02 -6.96 4.06
C THR A 352 -31.31 -5.87 5.09
N SER A 353 -31.78 -6.27 6.28
CA SER A 353 -32.13 -5.40 7.40
C SER A 353 -30.91 -4.76 8.06
N GLU A 354 -31.14 -3.66 8.75
CA GLU A 354 -30.10 -2.93 9.47
C GLU A 354 -29.45 -3.78 10.58
N LEU A 355 -28.12 -3.71 10.69
CA LEU A 355 -27.36 -4.45 11.70
C LEU A 355 -27.28 -3.64 12.99
N TYR A 356 -27.68 -4.26 14.09
CA TYR A 356 -27.57 -3.71 15.43
C TYR A 356 -26.42 -4.36 16.18
N VAL A 357 -25.70 -3.56 16.96
CA VAL A 357 -24.54 -3.96 17.75
C VAL A 357 -24.76 -3.53 19.19
N THR A 358 -24.39 -4.39 20.13
CA THR A 358 -24.31 -4.10 21.56
C THR A 358 -23.07 -4.77 22.16
N LEU A 359 -22.77 -4.44 23.42
CA LEU A 359 -21.69 -5.09 24.17
C LEU A 359 -22.29 -6.20 25.03
N LEU A 360 -21.54 -7.30 25.19
CA LEU A 360 -21.90 -8.32 26.15
C LEU A 360 -21.55 -7.80 27.55
N GLU A 361 -22.51 -7.16 28.22
CA GLU A 361 -22.40 -6.86 29.64
C GLU A 361 -22.60 -8.16 30.41
N VAL A 362 -21.50 -8.81 30.81
CA VAL A 362 -21.55 -9.72 31.94
C VAL A 362 -21.94 -8.85 33.12
N ASN A 363 -23.17 -8.99 33.61
CA ASN A 363 -23.66 -8.32 34.82
C ASN A 363 -22.62 -8.50 35.94
N GLN A 364 -21.74 -7.52 36.11
CA GLN A 364 -21.18 -7.25 37.42
C GLN A 364 -22.30 -6.55 38.15
N SER A 365 -23.07 -7.36 38.88
CA SER A 365 -24.12 -6.94 39.79
C SER A 365 -23.77 -5.60 40.44
N GLN A 366 -24.70 -4.65 40.36
CA GLN A 366 -24.68 -3.43 41.17
C GLN A 366 -24.31 -3.78 42.62
N PRO A 367 -23.39 -3.05 43.27
CA PRO A 367 -23.21 -3.20 44.69
C PRO A 367 -24.45 -2.58 45.35
N ALA A 368 -25.31 -3.45 45.88
CA ALA A 368 -26.24 -3.06 46.90
C ALA A 368 -25.44 -2.59 48.12
N ASP A 369 -25.86 -1.44 48.68
CA ASP A 369 -25.33 -0.83 49.88
C ASP A 369 -25.00 -1.85 50.97
N SER A 370 -23.76 -1.84 51.44
CA SER A 370 -23.39 -2.20 52.82
C SER A 370 -21.94 -1.79 53.08
N ASN A 371 -21.77 -0.80 53.95
CA ASN A 371 -20.51 -0.44 54.58
C ASN A 371 -19.88 -1.68 55.25
N ASN A 372 -18.57 -1.91 55.03
CA ASN A 372 -17.58 -2.08 56.09
C ASN A 372 -16.18 -2.30 55.51
N GLU A 373 -15.21 -1.63 56.14
CA GLU A 373 -13.78 -1.72 55.90
C GLU A 373 -13.24 -3.13 56.17
N ALA A 374 -12.42 -3.66 55.26
CA ALA A 374 -11.27 -4.52 55.56
C ALA A 374 -10.39 -4.68 54.33
N GLN A 375 -9.14 -4.24 54.45
CA GLN A 375 -8.05 -4.59 53.54
C GLN A 375 -7.78 -6.11 53.62
N ALA A 376 -7.86 -6.82 52.51
CA ALA A 376 -7.14 -8.08 52.32
C ALA A 376 -6.91 -8.38 50.83
N SER A 377 -5.63 -8.37 50.47
CA SER A 377 -5.02 -8.94 49.27
C SER A 377 -5.49 -10.36 48.96
N ILE A 378 -5.84 -10.64 47.68
CA ILE A 378 -5.86 -12.01 47.15
C ILE A 378 -5.29 -12.01 45.73
N ASN A 379 -4.03 -12.43 45.62
CA ASN A 379 -3.51 -13.15 44.46
C ASN A 379 -4.21 -14.51 44.40
N THR A 380 -4.84 -14.83 43.28
CA THR A 380 -4.97 -16.24 42.83
C THR A 380 -5.09 -16.28 41.32
N GLU A 381 -3.94 -16.40 40.66
CA GLU A 381 -3.85 -17.16 39.41
C GLU A 381 -4.30 -18.59 39.72
N SER A 382 -5.50 -18.98 39.26
CA SER A 382 -5.89 -20.39 39.22
C SER A 382 -5.56 -20.91 37.83
N SER A 383 -4.39 -21.55 37.72
CA SER A 383 -3.95 -22.29 36.56
C SER A 383 -4.97 -23.39 36.23
N LEU A 384 -5.58 -23.28 35.04
CA LEU A 384 -6.45 -24.32 34.51
C LEU A 384 -5.66 -25.64 34.34
N PRO A 385 -6.22 -26.80 34.72
CA PRO A 385 -5.53 -28.07 34.57
C PRO A 385 -5.25 -28.35 33.09
N ASN A 386 -3.97 -28.55 32.77
CA ASN A 386 -3.50 -28.76 31.40
C ASN A 386 -3.94 -30.15 30.90
N ILE A 387 -4.62 -30.22 29.75
CA ILE A 387 -5.14 -31.47 29.20
C ILE A 387 -4.06 -32.09 28.31
N ASN A 388 -3.33 -33.07 28.84
CA ASN A 388 -2.18 -33.67 28.15
C ASN A 388 -2.41 -35.14 27.73
N THR A 389 -3.46 -35.79 28.26
CA THR A 389 -3.80 -37.17 27.91
C THR A 389 -5.28 -37.31 27.49
N THR A 390 -5.60 -38.43 26.84
CA THR A 390 -7.00 -38.78 26.52
C THR A 390 -7.84 -38.96 27.79
N ALA A 391 -7.25 -39.42 28.90
CA ALA A 391 -7.93 -39.53 30.18
C ALA A 391 -8.27 -38.15 30.76
N ASP A 392 -7.35 -37.18 30.65
CA ASP A 392 -7.59 -35.80 31.08
C ASP A 392 -8.70 -35.14 30.27
N LEU A 393 -8.75 -35.40 28.96
CA LEU A 393 -9.81 -34.90 28.10
C LEU A 393 -11.17 -35.50 28.50
N LYS A 394 -11.24 -36.80 28.77
CA LYS A 394 -12.45 -37.45 29.28
C LYS A 394 -12.88 -36.83 30.62
N GLN A 395 -11.94 -36.63 31.54
CA GLN A 395 -12.23 -36.07 32.86
C GLN A 395 -12.68 -34.60 32.79
N ALA A 396 -12.08 -33.81 31.92
CA ALA A 396 -12.48 -32.43 31.66
C ALA A 396 -13.93 -32.35 31.15
N LEU A 397 -14.30 -33.23 30.20
CA LEU A 397 -15.65 -33.31 29.68
C LEU A 397 -16.66 -33.81 30.73
N ILE A 398 -16.29 -34.80 31.55
CA ILE A 398 -17.12 -35.26 32.68
C ILE A 398 -17.37 -34.12 33.68
N ASN A 399 -16.34 -33.31 33.98
CA ASN A 399 -16.48 -32.19 34.90
C ASN A 399 -17.40 -31.10 34.34
N ILE A 400 -17.35 -30.83 33.03
CA ILE A 400 -18.26 -29.90 32.36
C ILE A 400 -19.69 -30.44 32.35
N ILE A 401 -19.88 -31.73 32.06
CA ILE A 401 -21.21 -32.37 32.12
C ILE A 401 -21.77 -32.24 33.54
N LYS A 402 -20.98 -32.56 34.58
CA LYS A 402 -21.41 -32.44 35.98
C LYS A 402 -21.79 -31.01 36.36
N SER A 403 -21.02 -29.99 35.94
CA SER A 403 -21.36 -28.60 36.24
C SER A 403 -22.66 -28.17 35.56
N LEU A 404 -22.93 -28.67 34.36
CA LEU A 404 -24.14 -28.33 33.61
C LEU A 404 -25.38 -29.13 34.05
N THR A 405 -25.20 -30.36 34.58
CA THR A 405 -26.31 -31.18 35.10
C THR A 405 -26.66 -30.90 36.56
N ASN A 406 -25.75 -30.32 37.37
CA ASN A 406 -26.07 -29.97 38.76
C ASN A 406 -27.13 -28.85 38.89
N GLU A 407 -27.37 -28.10 37.81
CA GLU A 407 -28.34 -26.99 37.74
C GLU A 407 -29.66 -27.38 37.05
N SER A 408 -29.82 -28.62 36.58
CA SER A 408 -31.02 -29.06 35.84
C SER A 408 -31.39 -30.52 36.10
N SER A 409 -32.70 -30.80 36.19
CA SER A 409 -33.25 -32.16 36.36
C SER A 409 -33.17 -33.04 35.10
N GLU A 410 -32.59 -32.53 33.99
CA GLU A 410 -32.33 -33.31 32.78
C GLU A 410 -30.90 -33.87 32.79
N SER A 411 -30.77 -35.20 32.78
CA SER A 411 -29.49 -35.90 32.84
C SER A 411 -28.68 -35.89 31.54
N TYR A 412 -29.15 -35.22 30.48
CA TYR A 412 -28.57 -35.26 29.13
C TYR A 412 -28.37 -33.85 28.54
N ILE A 413 -27.15 -33.55 28.10
CA ILE A 413 -26.77 -32.25 27.53
C ILE A 413 -26.49 -32.37 26.03
N ASN A 414 -26.78 -31.35 25.23
CA ASN A 414 -26.43 -31.35 23.81
C ASN A 414 -24.90 -31.35 23.63
N ALA A 415 -24.37 -32.21 22.74
CA ALA A 415 -22.96 -32.29 22.42
C ALA A 415 -22.36 -30.95 21.94
N GLU A 416 -23.16 -30.11 21.28
CA GLU A 416 -22.74 -28.77 20.85
C GLU A 416 -22.54 -27.81 22.04
N ILE A 417 -23.42 -27.90 23.05
CA ILE A 417 -23.30 -27.13 24.29
C ILE A 417 -22.05 -27.59 25.06
N LEU A 418 -21.81 -28.91 25.13
CA LEU A 418 -20.61 -29.47 25.73
C LEU A 418 -19.33 -29.00 25.01
N ALA A 419 -19.35 -28.95 23.68
CA ALA A 419 -18.22 -28.44 22.88
C ALA A 419 -17.98 -26.94 23.06
N SER A 420 -19.06 -26.17 23.17
CA SER A 420 -19.00 -24.73 23.44
C SER A 420 -18.41 -24.44 24.83
N GLU A 421 -18.92 -25.12 25.87
CA GLU A 421 -18.43 -24.92 27.25
C GLU A 421 -17.00 -25.42 27.44
N PHE A 422 -16.59 -26.48 26.74
CA PHE A 422 -15.18 -26.89 26.70
C PHE A 422 -14.30 -25.80 26.09
N THR A 423 -14.72 -25.21 24.97
CA THR A 423 -13.96 -24.15 24.29
C THR A 423 -13.86 -22.90 25.15
N LYS A 424 -14.94 -22.55 25.87
CA LYS A 424 -14.98 -21.46 26.85
C LYS A 424 -14.04 -21.69 28.04
N LYS A 425 -13.93 -22.94 28.52
CA LYS A 425 -13.11 -23.28 29.69
C LYS A 425 -11.62 -23.46 29.40
N TYR A 426 -11.27 -23.95 28.20
CA TYR A 426 -9.89 -24.31 27.86
C TYR A 426 -9.30 -23.49 26.70
N SER A 427 -10.05 -22.52 26.18
CA SER A 427 -9.65 -21.63 25.08
C SER A 427 -9.17 -22.35 23.82
N LYS A 428 -9.57 -23.61 23.65
CA LYS A 428 -9.26 -24.49 22.52
C LYS A 428 -10.49 -25.32 22.20
N SER A 429 -10.79 -25.49 20.91
CA SER A 429 -11.89 -26.37 20.51
C SER A 429 -11.57 -27.83 20.85
N ILE A 430 -12.59 -28.64 21.17
CA ILE A 430 -12.40 -30.08 21.42
C ILE A 430 -11.72 -30.75 20.23
N THR A 431 -12.07 -30.37 19.00
CA THR A 431 -11.46 -30.92 17.79
C THR A 431 -9.97 -30.60 17.69
N GLN A 432 -9.53 -29.40 18.09
CA GLN A 432 -8.11 -29.05 18.18
C GLN A 432 -7.40 -29.85 19.27
N GLN A 433 -8.05 -30.01 20.43
CA GLN A 433 -7.50 -30.79 21.54
C GLN A 433 -7.41 -32.30 21.21
N MET A 434 -8.38 -32.86 20.48
CA MET A 434 -8.33 -34.23 19.99
C MET A 434 -7.18 -34.44 19.00
N LYS A 435 -6.95 -33.46 18.10
CA LYS A 435 -5.82 -33.49 17.16
C LYS A 435 -4.47 -33.45 17.88
N SER A 436 -4.32 -32.61 18.91
CA SER A 436 -3.08 -32.56 19.70
C SER A 436 -2.82 -33.84 20.50
N LEU A 437 -3.86 -34.63 20.78
CA LEU A 437 -3.77 -35.92 21.46
C LEU A 437 -3.73 -37.11 20.50
N HIS A 438 -3.59 -36.88 19.18
CA HIS A 438 -3.59 -37.91 18.13
C HIS A 438 -4.83 -38.82 18.12
N ILE A 439 -5.99 -38.30 18.56
CA ILE A 439 -7.26 -39.03 18.54
C ILE A 439 -7.90 -38.89 17.16
N SER A 440 -8.10 -40.02 16.47
CA SER A 440 -8.72 -40.07 15.15
C SER A 440 -10.24 -40.13 15.23
N GLY A 441 -10.92 -39.47 14.28
CA GLY A 441 -12.39 -39.42 14.20
C GLY A 441 -12.98 -38.06 14.58
N ASN A 442 -14.31 -37.96 14.51
CA ASN A 442 -15.05 -36.75 14.90
C ASN A 442 -15.45 -36.82 16.39
N PHE A 443 -15.82 -35.68 16.97
CA PHE A 443 -16.14 -35.57 18.39
C PHE A 443 -17.21 -36.58 18.85
N ILE A 444 -18.24 -36.82 18.03
CA ILE A 444 -19.30 -37.79 18.34
C ILE A 444 -18.78 -39.22 18.35
N LYS A 445 -17.95 -39.62 17.37
CA LYS A 445 -17.30 -40.94 17.33
C LYS A 445 -16.36 -41.13 18.53
N PHE A 446 -15.66 -40.08 18.94
CA PHE A 446 -14.85 -40.11 20.16
C PHE A 446 -15.71 -40.39 21.39
N LEU A 447 -16.81 -39.66 21.58
CA LEU A 447 -17.72 -39.90 22.71
C LEU A 447 -18.27 -41.34 22.70
N GLN A 448 -18.69 -41.87 21.54
CA GLN A 448 -19.18 -43.25 21.38
C GLN A 448 -18.12 -44.32 21.71
N SER A 449 -16.87 -44.08 21.30
CA SER A 449 -15.73 -44.99 21.54
C SER A 449 -15.20 -44.97 22.97
N SER A 450 -15.58 -43.97 23.77
CA SER A 450 -14.93 -43.66 25.05
C SER A 450 -15.31 -44.58 26.21
N GLY A 451 -16.45 -45.27 26.13
CA GLY A 451 -17.05 -46.09 27.19
C GLY A 451 -17.55 -45.33 28.42
N CYS A 452 -17.33 -44.01 28.51
CA CYS A 452 -17.66 -43.18 29.67
C CYS A 452 -18.89 -42.30 29.47
N PHE A 453 -19.47 -42.30 28.27
CA PHE A 453 -20.57 -41.43 27.88
C PHE A 453 -21.70 -42.23 27.23
N THR A 454 -22.94 -41.92 27.61
CA THR A 454 -24.16 -42.46 26.99
C THR A 454 -24.70 -41.42 26.02
N LEU A 455 -24.87 -41.80 24.75
CA LEU A 455 -25.35 -40.90 23.70
C LEU A 455 -26.75 -41.25 23.24
N LYS A 456 -27.58 -40.22 23.01
CA LYS A 456 -28.92 -40.34 22.41
C LYS A 456 -29.05 -39.39 21.24
N GLN A 457 -29.45 -39.89 20.08
CA GLN A 457 -29.72 -39.07 18.90
C GLN A 457 -31.13 -38.46 19.00
N THR A 458 -31.27 -37.17 18.68
CA THR A 458 -32.54 -36.44 18.66
C THR A 458 -32.63 -35.55 17.42
N ASP A 459 -33.82 -35.03 17.12
CA ASP A 459 -34.07 -34.15 15.96
C ASP A 459 -33.24 -32.86 15.98
N LYS A 460 -32.75 -32.46 17.17
CA LYS A 460 -31.89 -31.28 17.39
C LYS A 460 -30.41 -31.64 17.61
N GLY A 461 -29.99 -32.85 17.24
CA GLY A 461 -28.60 -33.31 17.34
C GLY A 461 -28.36 -34.38 18.41
N TRP A 462 -27.09 -34.58 18.77
CA TRP A 462 -26.66 -35.60 19.73
C TRP A 462 -26.73 -35.08 21.16
N LYS A 463 -27.42 -35.80 22.04
CA LYS A 463 -27.40 -35.58 23.49
C LYS A 463 -26.46 -36.57 24.17
N VAL A 464 -25.75 -36.12 25.21
CA VAL A 464 -24.68 -36.83 25.90
C VAL A 464 -24.91 -36.75 27.40
N SER A 465 -24.79 -37.88 28.08
CA SER A 465 -24.72 -37.97 29.53
C SER A 465 -23.51 -38.79 29.96
N LYS A 466 -23.19 -38.76 31.26
CA LYS A 466 -22.22 -39.68 31.84
C LYS A 466 -22.85 -41.09 31.87
N SER A 467 -22.12 -42.11 31.41
CA SER A 467 -22.53 -43.53 31.56
C SER A 467 -22.54 -43.99 33.01
#